data_AF-A0A7C3UAW4-F1
#
_entry.id   AF-A0A7C3UAW4-F1
#
_cell.length_a   1.000
_cell.length_b   1.000
_cell.length_c   1.000
_cell.angle_alpha   90.00
_cell.angle_beta   90.00
_cell.angle_gamma   90.00
#
_symmetry.space_group_name_H-M   'P 1'
#
loop_
_entity.id
_entity.type
_entity.pdbx_description
1 polymer ?
#
loop_
_entity_poly.entity_id
_entity_poly.type
_entity_poly.pdbx_seq_one_letter_code
_entity_poly.pdbx_strand_id
1 'polypeptide(L)'
;RTVLPNNNASIGAIKLASGPLAIIFNNCNAQEEDPNKTIWPRERYPVTIALSEDEGNTWPYMRNLDAGDGFVGEANKKLNRRLEYPMIFQSRDGLIHCTYSLGQRQCIKYVRITEAWIRDQVAQYVQNPGDDLGPAQPQ
;
A
#
# COMPACT_ATOMS: atom_id res chain seq x y z
N ARG A 1 -1.12 -10.91 12.82
CA ARG A 1 -0.81 -9.48 12.52
C ARG A 1 0.09 -9.47 11.29
N THR A 2 -0.18 -8.62 10.30
CA THR A 2 0.71 -8.47 9.12
C THR A 2 1.80 -7.43 9.38
N VAL A 3 2.87 -7.46 8.59
CA VAL A 3 3.96 -6.46 8.55
C VAL A 3 3.56 -5.16 7.85
N LEU A 4 2.47 -5.17 7.07
CA LEU A 4 2.00 -3.99 6.33
C LEU A 4 1.60 -2.87 7.31
N PRO A 5 2.06 -1.61 7.10
CA PRO A 5 1.68 -0.51 7.96
C PRO A 5 0.22 -0.10 7.76
N ASN A 6 -0.36 0.51 8.79
CA ASN A 6 -1.66 1.16 8.69
C ASN A 6 -1.64 2.42 9.55
N ASN A 7 -1.68 3.56 8.90
CA ASN A 7 -1.72 4.86 9.55
C ASN A 7 -3.13 5.23 10.07
N ASN A 8 -4.14 4.35 10.03
CA ASN A 8 -5.56 4.63 10.33
C ASN A 8 -6.33 5.31 9.17
N ALA A 9 -6.09 4.85 7.93
CA ALA A 9 -6.73 5.36 6.70
C ALA A 9 -7.71 4.37 6.04
N SER A 10 -8.05 3.29 6.75
CA SER A 10 -8.69 2.07 6.24
C SER A 10 -7.76 1.17 5.43
N ILE A 11 -8.21 -0.06 5.23
CA ILE A 11 -7.63 -1.08 4.36
C ILE A 11 -8.77 -1.77 3.60
N GLY A 12 -8.46 -2.41 2.48
CA GLY A 12 -9.34 -3.34 1.80
C GLY A 12 -8.61 -4.64 1.49
N ALA A 13 -9.28 -5.79 1.63
CA ALA A 13 -8.67 -7.09 1.38
C ALA A 13 -9.65 -8.01 0.64
N ILE A 14 -9.16 -8.72 -0.38
CA ILE A 14 -9.91 -9.77 -1.08
C ILE A 14 -9.01 -10.98 -1.34
N LYS A 15 -9.62 -12.16 -1.45
CA LYS A 15 -8.96 -13.32 -2.07
C LYS A 15 -9.21 -13.23 -3.58
N LEU A 16 -8.14 -13.19 -4.37
CA LEU A 16 -8.25 -13.20 -5.83
C LEU A 16 -8.70 -14.57 -6.31
N ALA A 17 -9.36 -14.61 -7.47
CA ALA A 17 -9.78 -15.85 -8.13
C ALA A 17 -8.62 -16.82 -8.42
N SER A 18 -7.41 -16.29 -8.59
CA SER A 18 -6.16 -17.04 -8.75
C SER A 18 -5.66 -17.68 -7.45
N GLY A 19 -6.19 -17.30 -6.29
CA GLY A 19 -5.81 -17.84 -4.98
C GLY A 19 -5.17 -16.84 -3.99
N PRO A 20 -4.24 -15.96 -4.38
CA PRO A 20 -3.56 -15.01 -3.50
C PRO A 20 -4.50 -14.06 -2.75
N LEU A 21 -4.08 -13.60 -1.58
CA LEU A 21 -4.69 -12.45 -0.92
C LEU A 21 -4.15 -11.16 -1.53
N ALA A 22 -5.04 -10.23 -1.87
CA ALA A 22 -4.70 -8.86 -2.25
C ALA A 22 -5.15 -7.89 -1.17
N ILE A 23 -4.25 -7.02 -0.70
CA ILE A 23 -4.57 -5.94 0.23
C ILE A 23 -4.25 -4.60 -0.41
N ILE A 24 -5.20 -3.67 -0.36
CA ILE A 24 -5.02 -2.25 -0.66
C ILE A 24 -4.98 -1.45 0.64
N PHE A 25 -3.99 -0.57 0.77
CA PHE A 25 -3.75 0.20 1.98
C PHE A 25 -2.92 1.45 1.68
N ASN A 26 -2.73 2.32 2.68
CA ASN A 26 -1.75 3.39 2.60
C ASN A 26 -0.41 2.92 3.17
N ASN A 27 0.63 2.84 2.34
CA ASN A 27 1.95 2.34 2.76
C ASN A 27 2.77 3.40 3.51
N CYS A 28 2.25 3.82 4.64
CA CYS A 28 2.85 4.75 5.57
C CYS A 28 2.33 4.45 6.98
N ASN A 29 3.13 4.75 7.99
CA ASN A 29 2.75 4.58 9.39
C ASN A 29 2.66 5.96 10.07
N ALA A 30 1.83 6.06 11.11
CA ALA A 30 1.98 7.15 12.05
C ALA A 30 3.22 6.85 12.91
N GLN A 31 4.20 7.75 12.96
CA GLN A 31 5.39 7.61 13.81
C GLN A 31 5.01 7.74 15.30
N GLU A 32 4.37 6.72 15.87
CA GLU A 32 4.01 6.65 17.29
C GLU A 32 4.03 5.18 17.72
N GLU A 33 4.78 4.90 18.79
CA GLU A 33 5.03 3.53 19.25
C GLU A 33 4.08 3.09 20.36
N ASP A 34 3.32 4.01 20.97
CA ASP A 34 2.35 3.69 22.01
C ASP A 34 1.06 3.10 21.42
N PRO A 35 0.79 1.79 21.63
CA PRO A 35 -0.40 1.14 21.09
C PRO A 35 -1.71 1.60 21.74
N ASN A 36 -1.66 2.31 22.87
CA ASN A 36 -2.86 2.79 23.57
C ASN A 36 -3.30 4.19 23.12
N LYS A 37 -2.50 4.86 22.29
CA LYS A 37 -2.77 6.22 21.85
C LYS A 37 -3.44 6.22 20.48
N THR A 38 -4.67 6.74 20.42
CA THR A 38 -5.36 6.96 19.14
C THR A 38 -4.74 8.16 18.43
N ILE A 39 -4.28 7.95 17.21
CA ILE A 39 -3.64 8.97 16.37
C ILE A 39 -4.33 9.07 15.01
N TRP A 40 -4.38 10.30 14.51
CA TRP A 40 -4.94 10.64 13.20
C TRP A 40 -3.87 11.36 12.39
N PRO A 41 -2.87 10.65 11.87
CA PRO A 41 -1.76 11.26 11.14
C PRO A 41 -2.27 11.99 9.91
N ARG A 42 -1.57 13.09 9.58
CA ARG A 42 -1.86 13.86 8.38
C ARG A 42 -1.46 13.13 7.11
N GLU A 43 -0.39 12.33 7.16
CA GLU A 43 0.12 11.59 6.01
C GLU A 43 -0.81 10.42 5.67
N ARG A 44 -1.23 10.35 4.41
CA ARG A 44 -2.20 9.38 3.87
C ARG A 44 -1.81 9.02 2.43
N TYR A 45 -0.54 8.75 2.17
CA TYR A 45 -0.03 8.38 0.86
C TYR A 45 1.27 7.57 1.06
N PRO A 46 1.69 6.74 0.08
CA PRO A 46 1.01 6.38 -1.17
C PRO A 46 -0.22 5.48 -0.92
N VAL A 47 -1.02 5.21 -1.96
CA VAL A 47 -1.95 4.08 -1.99
C VAL A 47 -1.25 2.92 -2.68
N THR A 48 -1.18 1.79 -2.00
CA THR A 48 -0.39 0.62 -2.41
C THR A 48 -1.28 -0.61 -2.42
N ILE A 49 -1.04 -1.52 -3.37
CA ILE A 49 -1.59 -2.86 -3.38
C ILE A 49 -0.47 -3.88 -3.18
N ALA A 50 -0.73 -4.89 -2.35
CA ALA A 50 0.20 -5.97 -2.05
C ALA A 50 -0.46 -7.34 -2.26
N LEU A 51 0.30 -8.33 -2.73
CA LEU A 51 -0.15 -9.72 -2.86
C LEU A 51 0.59 -10.62 -1.89
N SER A 52 -0.14 -11.57 -1.33
CA SER A 52 0.38 -12.67 -0.53
C SER A 52 -0.11 -14.01 -1.07
N GLU A 53 0.82 -14.93 -1.28
CA GLU A 53 0.55 -16.29 -1.76
C GLU A 53 0.46 -17.31 -0.61
N ASP A 54 0.77 -16.88 0.61
CA ASP A 54 0.90 -17.68 1.82
C ASP A 54 -0.02 -17.20 2.95
N GLU A 55 -1.25 -16.82 2.58
CA GLU A 55 -2.32 -16.42 3.51
C GLU A 55 -2.00 -15.22 4.41
N GLY A 56 -1.14 -14.33 3.92
CA GLY A 56 -0.79 -13.05 4.56
C GLY A 56 0.48 -13.11 5.40
N ASN A 57 1.22 -14.22 5.37
CA ASN A 57 2.49 -14.36 6.09
C ASN A 57 3.61 -13.52 5.45
N THR A 58 3.71 -13.52 4.12
CA THR A 58 4.65 -12.70 3.35
C THR A 58 3.94 -11.92 2.25
N TRP A 59 4.57 -10.82 1.81
CA TRP A 59 4.01 -9.89 0.82
C TRP A 59 5.03 -9.55 -0.27
N PRO A 60 5.47 -10.52 -1.09
CA PRO A 60 6.60 -10.36 -2.01
C PRO A 60 6.29 -9.44 -3.20
N TYR A 61 5.02 -9.19 -3.52
CA TYR A 61 4.61 -8.30 -4.60
C TYR A 61 3.91 -7.07 -4.02
N MET A 62 4.44 -5.88 -4.32
CA MET A 62 3.85 -4.61 -3.90
C MET A 62 4.02 -3.55 -4.98
N ARG A 63 2.95 -2.81 -5.26
CA ARG A 63 2.98 -1.73 -6.24
C ARG A 63 2.13 -0.54 -5.81
N ASN A 64 2.67 0.66 -5.96
CA ASN A 64 1.92 1.89 -5.69
C ASN A 64 0.92 2.15 -6.82
N LEU A 65 -0.37 2.21 -6.46
CA LEU A 65 -1.43 2.66 -7.36
C LEU A 65 -1.43 4.17 -7.53
N ASP A 66 -1.05 4.88 -6.45
CA ASP A 66 -0.96 6.32 -6.42
C ASP A 66 0.17 6.76 -5.49
N ALA A 67 1.16 7.45 -6.07
CA ALA A 67 2.31 7.97 -5.33
C ALA A 67 2.02 9.33 -4.65
N GLY A 68 0.82 9.89 -4.79
CA GLY A 68 0.46 11.23 -4.35
C GLY A 68 0.66 12.27 -5.44
N ASP A 69 0.92 13.51 -5.05
CA ASP A 69 1.06 14.66 -5.96
C ASP A 69 2.48 14.81 -6.55
N GLY A 70 3.35 13.83 -6.33
CA GLY A 70 4.73 13.84 -6.83
C GLY A 70 5.70 14.69 -6.00
N PHE A 71 5.27 15.19 -4.83
CA PHE A 71 6.20 15.81 -3.90
C PHE A 71 7.07 14.74 -3.22
N VAL A 72 8.38 14.87 -3.33
CA VAL A 72 9.37 13.88 -2.88
C VAL A 72 10.31 14.45 -1.81
N GLY A 73 10.85 13.57 -0.97
CA GLY A 73 11.75 13.92 0.13
C GLY A 73 11.02 14.19 1.45
N GLU A 74 11.71 13.97 2.58
CA GLU A 74 11.13 14.00 3.93
C GLU A 74 10.42 15.34 4.24
N ALA A 75 11.07 16.45 3.89
CA ALA A 75 10.53 17.79 4.12
C ALA A 75 9.24 18.06 3.33
N ASN A 76 9.04 17.39 2.20
CA ASN A 76 7.94 17.64 1.29
C ASN A 76 6.78 16.65 1.46
N LYS A 77 6.89 15.65 2.34
CA LYS A 77 5.83 14.64 2.49
C LYS A 77 4.46 15.24 2.78
N LYS A 78 4.44 16.28 3.62
CA LYS A 78 3.23 17.02 3.98
C LYS A 78 2.63 17.82 2.81
N LEU A 79 3.34 18.02 1.70
CA LEU A 79 2.79 18.72 0.54
C LEU A 79 1.88 17.81 -0.30
N ASN A 80 2.07 16.49 -0.24
CA ASN A 80 1.14 15.56 -0.87
C ASN A 80 -0.25 15.63 -0.21
N ARG A 81 -1.28 15.71 -1.04
CA ARG A 81 -2.67 15.59 -0.63
C ARG A 81 -2.96 14.18 -0.13
N ARG A 82 -3.93 14.10 0.78
CA ARG A 82 -4.36 12.85 1.40
C ARG A 82 -5.15 11.98 0.42
N LEU A 83 -4.81 10.68 0.42
CA LEU A 83 -5.50 9.61 -0.28
C LEU A 83 -6.02 8.61 0.76
N GLU A 84 -7.33 8.41 0.84
CA GLU A 84 -7.93 7.74 2.00
C GLU A 84 -9.00 6.73 1.60
N TYR A 85 -9.33 5.84 2.53
CA TYR A 85 -10.40 4.87 2.39
C TYR A 85 -10.28 4.02 1.12
N PRO A 86 -9.12 3.35 0.93
CA PRO A 86 -8.96 2.47 -0.20
C PRO A 86 -9.94 1.28 -0.09
N MET A 87 -10.52 0.93 -1.23
CA MET A 87 -11.40 -0.23 -1.41
C MET A 87 -10.93 -1.01 -2.64
N ILE A 88 -11.09 -2.33 -2.59
CA ILE A 88 -10.70 -3.26 -3.64
C ILE A 88 -11.82 -4.27 -3.92
N PHE A 89 -12.02 -4.60 -5.19
CA PHE A 89 -12.93 -5.61 -5.68
C PHE A 89 -12.35 -6.27 -6.94
N GLN A 90 -12.61 -7.56 -7.17
CA GLN A 90 -12.26 -8.24 -8.42
C GLN A 90 -13.52 -8.65 -9.19
N SER A 91 -13.59 -8.26 -10.46
CA SER A 91 -14.67 -8.65 -11.37
C SER A 91 -14.45 -10.06 -11.93
N ARG A 92 -15.50 -10.64 -12.53
CA ARG A 92 -15.47 -12.01 -13.08
C ARG A 92 -14.50 -12.20 -14.25
N ASP A 93 -14.15 -11.12 -14.95
CA ASP A 93 -13.13 -11.09 -16.00
C ASP A 93 -11.69 -11.05 -15.45
N GLY A 94 -11.53 -11.11 -14.12
CA GLY A 94 -10.24 -11.14 -13.43
C GLY A 94 -9.63 -9.75 -13.19
N LEU A 95 -10.25 -8.67 -13.66
CA LEU A 95 -9.76 -7.32 -13.43
C LEU A 95 -9.92 -6.91 -11.96
N ILE A 96 -8.95 -6.16 -11.45
CA ILE A 96 -8.94 -5.65 -10.09
C ILE A 96 -9.33 -4.17 -10.15
N HIS A 97 -10.38 -3.84 -9.42
CA HIS A 97 -11.00 -2.54 -9.32
C HIS A 97 -10.67 -1.94 -7.96
N CYS A 98 -10.06 -0.75 -7.97
CA CYS A 98 -9.68 -0.04 -6.77
C CYS A 98 -10.32 1.35 -6.77
N THR A 99 -10.79 1.79 -5.60
CA THR A 99 -11.27 3.16 -5.40
C THR A 99 -10.72 3.74 -4.11
N TYR A 100 -10.55 5.06 -4.07
CA TYR A 100 -10.17 5.79 -2.85
C TYR A 100 -10.61 7.24 -2.93
N SER A 101 -10.76 7.87 -1.76
CA SER A 101 -10.99 9.31 -1.64
C SER A 101 -9.74 10.08 -2.03
N LEU A 102 -9.87 11.00 -2.99
CA LEU A 102 -8.81 11.84 -3.53
C LEU A 102 -8.99 13.29 -3.08
N GLY A 103 -7.87 14.00 -2.89
CA GLY A 103 -7.88 15.44 -2.70
C GLY A 103 -8.58 15.87 -1.41
N GLN A 104 -8.31 15.17 -0.30
CA GLN A 104 -9.00 15.40 0.98
C GLN A 104 -10.52 15.14 0.91
N ARG A 105 -10.92 14.05 0.23
CA ARG A 105 -12.32 13.60 0.10
C ARG A 105 -13.21 14.51 -0.77
N GLN A 106 -12.59 15.28 -1.68
CA GLN A 106 -13.33 16.07 -2.66
C GLN A 106 -13.92 15.21 -3.77
N CYS A 107 -13.27 14.10 -4.11
CA CYS A 107 -13.72 13.18 -5.14
C CYS A 107 -13.26 11.75 -4.86
N ILE A 108 -13.75 10.81 -5.66
CA ILE A 108 -13.33 9.41 -5.65
C ILE A 108 -12.48 9.18 -6.89
N LYS A 109 -11.28 8.62 -6.71
CA LYS A 109 -10.45 8.14 -7.82
C LYS A 109 -10.69 6.65 -8.00
N TYR A 110 -10.83 6.23 -9.26
CA TYR A 110 -10.98 4.85 -9.67
C TYR A 110 -9.76 4.41 -10.47
N VAL A 111 -9.24 3.22 -10.16
CA VAL A 111 -8.11 2.60 -10.85
C VAL A 111 -8.47 1.16 -11.17
N ARG A 112 -8.15 0.71 -12.39
CA ARG A 112 -8.35 -0.67 -12.84
C ARG A 112 -7.03 -1.26 -13.29
N ILE A 113 -6.67 -2.42 -12.77
CA ILE A 113 -5.39 -3.10 -13.02
C ILE A 113 -5.60 -4.60 -13.23
N THR A 114 -4.55 -5.26 -13.68
CA THR A 114 -4.46 -6.73 -13.69
C THR A 114 -3.60 -7.21 -12.53
N GLU A 115 -3.77 -8.47 -12.12
CA GLU A 115 -2.85 -9.09 -11.15
C GLU A 115 -1.41 -9.11 -11.67
N ALA A 116 -1.21 -9.38 -12.96
CA ALA A 116 0.10 -9.38 -13.60
C ALA A 116 0.82 -8.03 -13.46
N TRP A 117 0.08 -6.91 -13.54
CA TRP A 117 0.64 -5.58 -13.32
C TRP A 117 1.17 -5.40 -11.90
N ILE A 118 0.56 -6.04 -10.89
CA ILE A 118 1.09 -5.99 -9.51
C ILE A 118 2.38 -6.81 -9.41
N ARG A 119 2.39 -8.00 -10.03
CA ARG A 119 3.51 -8.96 -9.99
C ARG A 119 4.76 -8.51 -10.73
N ASP A 120 4.59 -7.66 -11.74
CA ASP A 120 5.68 -7.00 -12.47
C ASP A 120 6.55 -6.10 -11.58
N GLN A 121 6.15 -5.85 -10.33
CA GLN A 121 6.97 -5.19 -9.33
C GLN A 121 7.13 -6.06 -8.08
N VAL A 122 8.36 -6.55 -7.87
CA VAL A 122 8.75 -7.20 -6.61
C VAL A 122 8.91 -6.13 -5.54
N ALA A 123 8.40 -6.41 -4.33
CA ALA A 123 8.59 -5.52 -3.19
C ALA A 123 10.08 -5.33 -2.93
N GLN A 124 10.57 -4.09 -3.02
CA GLN A 124 11.98 -3.77 -2.75
C GLN A 124 12.34 -3.82 -1.25
N TYR A 125 11.42 -4.25 -0.39
CA TYR A 125 11.58 -4.27 1.06
C TYR A 125 11.25 -5.66 1.62
N VAL A 126 12.23 -6.56 1.60
CA VAL A 126 12.43 -7.52 2.68
C VAL A 126 13.59 -6.98 3.51
N GLN A 127 13.30 -6.00 4.36
CA GLN A 127 14.19 -5.64 5.47
C GLN A 127 13.65 -6.40 6.67
N ASN A 128 14.23 -7.57 6.96
CA ASN A 128 14.09 -8.13 8.29
C ASN A 128 14.75 -7.15 9.26
N PRO A 129 14.14 -6.79 10.40
CA PRO A 129 14.86 -6.11 11.46
C PRO A 129 15.93 -7.08 12.00
N GLY A 130 17.13 -7.03 11.41
CA GLY A 130 18.24 -7.94 11.69
C GLY A 130 19.29 -8.03 10.58
N ASP A 131 18.93 -7.73 9.33
CA ASP A 131 19.87 -7.89 8.20
C ASP A 131 20.53 -6.56 7.84
N ASP A 132 21.60 -6.21 8.56
CA ASP A 132 22.59 -5.22 8.11
C ASP A 132 23.43 -5.85 6.99
N LEU A 133 23.01 -5.65 5.74
CA LEU A 133 23.85 -5.88 4.58
C LEU A 133 23.91 -4.58 3.78
N GLY A 134 25.11 -3.98 3.80
CA GLY A 134 25.47 -2.77 3.06
C GLY A 134 25.21 -2.88 1.56
N PRO A 135 25.33 -1.76 0.82
CA PRO A 135 24.88 -1.66 -0.55
C PRO A 135 25.55 -2.72 -1.45
N ALA A 136 24.72 -3.54 -2.10
CA ALA A 136 25.16 -4.50 -3.11
C ALA A 136 25.91 -3.77 -4.23
N GLN A 137 27.15 -4.21 -4.50
CA GLN A 137 27.94 -3.70 -5.61
C GLN A 137 27.33 -4.15 -6.95
N PRO A 138 27.26 -3.27 -7.96
CA PRO A 138 26.77 -3.64 -9.28
C PRO A 138 27.79 -4.56 -10.00
N GLN A 139 27.26 -5.58 -10.69
CA GLN A 139 27.97 -6.33 -11.73
C GLN A 139 28.08 -5.50 -13.01
#